data_AF-C0ZSX7-F1
#
_entry.id   AF-C0ZSX7-F1
#
_cell.length_a   1.000
_cell.length_b   1.000
_cell.length_c   1.000
_cell.angle_alpha   90.00
_cell.angle_beta   90.00
_cell.angle_gamma   90.00
#
_symmetry.space_group_name_H-M   'P 1'
#
loop_
_entity.id
_entity.type
_entity.pdbx_description
1 polymer ?
#
loop_
_entity_poly.entity_id
_entity_poly.type
_entity_poly.pdbx_seq_one_letter_code
_entity_poly.pdbx_strand_id
1 'polypeptide(L)'
;MSKHRKHKPSSTKRFIAVTAGLGALVGAGAVVNAGTAGAQGWSASCSWEWPVSGSLSQGYHAGHDGVDFAVNVGTALHAPTSGTISVAGPNDPGGYGTYIQLEADSGEQIQMGHLSETWVGVGQHVEVGDQIGATGNTGSSTGPHLHLRIHSGGAVDPMSFLSSIGACDTGSSIVPAPAPVPAPEVAPESAPEPAPVPVVYSEAAESAPVESIPESKAPASGEEVVVAAGDTLFGLAAERGLTWQQLWDINPQIADPDQIFVGDVVNL
;
A
#
# COMPACT_ATOMS: atom_id res chain seq x y z
N MET A 1 33.24 40.85 -73.27
CA MET A 1 32.83 41.84 -74.30
C MET A 1 31.32 41.72 -74.50
N SER A 2 30.64 42.87 -74.47
CA SER A 2 29.19 43.05 -74.47
C SER A 2 28.53 42.64 -75.80
N LYS A 3 27.25 42.18 -75.77
CA LYS A 3 26.15 42.74 -76.59
C LYS A 3 24.78 42.06 -76.35
N HIS A 4 23.82 42.93 -75.98
CA HIS A 4 22.42 43.07 -76.45
C HIS A 4 21.46 41.86 -76.45
N ARG A 5 20.42 41.86 -75.59
CA ARG A 5 19.09 42.55 -75.63
C ARG A 5 18.07 41.93 -76.60
N LYS A 6 16.85 41.68 -76.08
CA LYS A 6 15.46 41.81 -76.63
C LYS A 6 14.58 40.72 -75.97
N HIS A 7 13.32 40.87 -75.53
CA HIS A 7 12.31 41.92 -75.39
C HIS A 7 11.26 41.43 -74.35
N LYS A 8 10.64 42.36 -73.61
CA LYS A 8 9.42 42.25 -72.73
C LYS A 8 8.17 41.81 -73.58
N PRO A 9 6.94 41.48 -73.07
CA PRO A 9 6.43 41.81 -71.74
C PRO A 9 5.37 40.94 -71.00
N SER A 10 5.27 41.24 -69.69
CA SER A 10 4.05 41.48 -68.89
C SER A 10 2.95 40.40 -68.77
N SER A 11 2.74 39.92 -67.53
CA SER A 11 1.43 40.15 -66.90
C SER A 11 1.54 40.21 -65.37
N THR A 12 1.25 41.40 -64.87
CA THR A 12 1.04 41.81 -63.49
C THR A 12 -0.20 41.15 -62.89
N LYS A 13 -0.07 40.52 -61.71
CA LYS A 13 -1.08 40.50 -60.64
C LYS A 13 -0.32 40.53 -59.30
N ARG A 14 -0.09 41.74 -58.77
CA ARG A 14 -0.79 42.34 -57.62
C ARG A 14 -0.61 41.54 -56.32
N PHE A 15 0.31 42.05 -55.52
CA PHE A 15 0.46 41.84 -54.09
C PHE A 15 -0.83 42.21 -53.35
N ILE A 16 -1.20 41.39 -52.38
CA ILE A 16 -1.75 41.88 -51.11
C ILE A 16 -0.85 41.30 -50.02
N ALA A 17 -0.06 42.19 -49.43
CA ALA A 17 0.55 41.95 -48.13
C ALA A 17 -0.53 42.19 -47.06
N VAL A 18 -0.68 41.25 -46.14
CA VAL A 18 -1.19 41.55 -44.79
C VAL A 18 -0.08 41.17 -43.84
N THR A 19 0.46 42.20 -43.21
CA THR A 19 1.42 42.20 -42.12
C THR A 19 0.80 41.73 -40.80
N ALA A 20 1.71 41.29 -39.93
CA ALA A 20 1.67 41.33 -38.46
C ALA A 20 1.28 40.02 -37.74
N GLY A 21 2.21 39.55 -36.90
CA GLY A 21 1.93 38.66 -35.79
C GLY A 21 2.99 37.60 -35.52
N LEU A 22 4.21 38.00 -35.12
CA LEU A 22 5.00 37.13 -34.24
C LEU A 22 4.24 37.03 -32.91
N GLY A 23 3.58 35.91 -32.68
CA GLY A 23 3.02 35.52 -31.39
C GLY A 23 3.65 34.19 -30.99
N ALA A 24 4.74 34.24 -30.23
CA ALA A 24 5.26 33.07 -29.54
C ALA A 24 4.23 32.65 -28.49
N LEU A 25 3.50 31.56 -28.74
CA LEU A 25 2.76 30.87 -27.70
C LEU A 25 3.73 29.92 -27.00
N VAL A 26 4.35 30.42 -25.94
CA VAL A 26 4.88 29.59 -24.86
C VAL A 26 3.66 28.97 -24.19
N GLY A 27 3.30 27.76 -24.60
CA GLY A 27 2.40 26.92 -23.85
C GLY A 27 3.11 26.44 -22.60
N ALA A 28 3.14 27.29 -21.56
CA ALA A 28 3.39 26.86 -20.20
C ALA A 28 2.22 25.95 -19.82
N GLY A 29 2.38 24.64 -20.01
CA GLY A 29 1.55 23.65 -19.36
C GLY A 29 1.72 23.85 -17.86
N ALA A 30 0.69 24.42 -17.23
CA ALA A 30 0.63 24.61 -15.80
C ALA A 30 0.81 23.25 -15.13
N VAL A 31 1.94 23.07 -14.46
CA VAL A 31 2.03 22.16 -13.33
C VAL A 31 0.93 22.58 -12.36
N VAL A 32 -0.07 21.73 -12.19
CA VAL A 32 -1.05 21.90 -11.13
C VAL A 32 -0.29 21.70 -9.83
N ASN A 33 0.05 22.80 -9.18
CA ASN A 33 0.44 22.78 -7.78
C ASN A 33 -0.85 22.42 -7.03
N ALA A 34 -1.03 21.12 -6.76
CA ALA A 34 -2.04 20.68 -5.82
C ALA A 34 -1.73 21.37 -4.49
N GLY A 35 -2.72 22.11 -4.00
CA GLY A 35 -2.53 23.12 -2.97
C GLY A 35 -2.00 22.52 -1.68
N THR A 36 -1.08 23.24 -1.06
CA THR A 36 -0.84 23.21 0.37
C THR A 36 -2.14 23.56 1.09
N ALA A 37 -2.97 22.55 1.37
CA ALA A 37 -3.95 22.63 2.43
C ALA A 37 -3.17 22.64 3.74
N GLY A 38 -3.19 23.77 4.44
CA GLY A 38 -2.41 23.95 5.66
C GLY A 38 -2.81 22.94 6.74
N ALA A 39 -1.90 22.02 7.04
CA ALA A 39 -1.87 21.35 8.33
C ALA A 39 -1.15 22.28 9.33
N GLN A 40 -1.93 22.99 10.12
CA GLN A 40 -1.42 23.65 11.32
C GLN A 40 -1.02 22.55 12.32
N GLY A 41 0.25 22.15 12.37
CA GLY A 41 0.78 21.37 13.51
C GLY A 41 1.96 20.42 13.30
N TRP A 42 2.26 19.95 12.08
CA TRP A 42 3.32 18.94 11.87
C TRP A 42 4.66 19.60 11.47
N SER A 43 5.64 19.52 12.35
CA SER A 43 6.94 20.17 12.18
C SER A 43 7.85 19.37 11.24
N ALA A 44 8.26 19.99 10.13
CA ALA A 44 9.26 19.55 9.15
C ALA A 44 10.69 19.35 9.71
N SER A 45 10.84 18.98 10.98
CA SER A 45 12.11 18.82 11.69
C SER A 45 12.41 17.39 12.13
N CYS A 46 11.46 16.46 11.94
CA CYS A 46 11.56 15.10 12.43
C CYS A 46 11.80 14.15 11.26
N SER A 47 12.85 13.33 11.32
CA SER A 47 13.07 12.28 10.33
C SER A 47 12.21 11.04 10.61
N TRP A 48 11.72 10.90 11.84
CA TRP A 48 10.84 9.82 12.25
C TRP A 48 9.73 10.34 13.18
N GLU A 49 8.56 9.72 13.13
CA GLU A 49 7.44 9.98 14.04
C GLU A 49 6.62 8.72 14.34
N TRP A 50 5.75 8.81 15.36
CA TRP A 50 4.80 7.75 15.68
C TRP A 50 3.66 7.69 14.65
N PRO A 51 3.36 6.51 14.06
CA PRO A 51 2.34 6.38 13.00
C PRO A 51 0.92 6.73 13.43
N VAL A 52 0.61 6.61 14.72
CA VAL A 52 -0.73 6.81 15.29
C VAL A 52 -0.67 7.34 16.70
N SER A 53 -1.73 8.05 17.08
CA SER A 53 -1.97 8.55 18.43
C SER A 53 -2.73 7.50 19.24
N GLY A 54 -2.00 6.55 19.81
CA GLY A 54 -2.59 5.40 20.50
C GLY A 54 -1.81 4.99 21.76
N SER A 55 -2.38 4.05 22.49
CA SER A 55 -1.73 3.43 23.65
C SER A 55 -1.16 2.07 23.27
N LEU A 56 0.07 1.78 23.69
CA LEU A 56 0.67 0.45 23.54
C LEU A 56 -0.21 -0.60 24.26
N SER A 57 -0.83 -1.50 23.49
CA SER A 57 -1.65 -2.61 23.99
C SER A 57 -0.87 -3.91 24.11
N GLN A 58 0.12 -4.12 23.23
CA GLN A 58 1.00 -5.28 23.27
C GLN A 58 2.41 -4.88 22.85
N GLY A 59 3.41 -5.28 23.65
CA GLY A 59 4.82 -5.04 23.36
C GLY A 59 5.47 -6.15 22.53
N TYR A 60 6.70 -5.89 22.10
CA TYR A 60 7.55 -6.85 21.42
C TYR A 60 8.00 -7.98 22.35
N HIS A 61 7.91 -9.24 21.89
CA HIS A 61 8.45 -10.41 22.59
C HIS A 61 8.61 -11.62 21.65
N ALA A 62 9.10 -12.76 22.17
CA ALA A 62 9.41 -13.98 21.41
C ALA A 62 8.21 -14.71 20.75
N GLY A 63 7.04 -14.08 20.67
CA GLY A 63 5.87 -14.57 19.95
C GLY A 63 5.03 -13.43 19.35
N HIS A 64 5.60 -12.23 19.32
CA HIS A 64 5.03 -11.03 18.76
C HIS A 64 6.20 -10.13 18.33
N ASP A 65 6.53 -10.22 17.05
CA ASP A 65 7.68 -9.58 16.39
C ASP A 65 7.41 -8.13 16.00
N GLY A 66 6.41 -7.51 16.64
CA GLY A 66 6.02 -6.11 16.49
C GLY A 66 5.48 -5.54 17.78
N VAL A 67 4.80 -4.41 17.66
CA VAL A 67 4.05 -3.77 18.76
C VAL A 67 2.65 -3.43 18.27
N ASP A 68 1.70 -3.48 19.20
CA ASP A 68 0.31 -3.13 18.92
C ASP A 68 -0.07 -1.85 19.66
N PHE A 69 -0.72 -0.95 18.94
CA PHE A 69 -1.34 0.24 19.49
C PHE A 69 -2.86 0.08 19.47
N ALA A 70 -3.50 0.13 20.63
CA ALA A 70 -4.96 0.22 20.71
C ALA A 70 -5.42 1.58 20.18
N VAL A 71 -6.17 1.55 19.08
CA VAL A 71 -6.69 2.71 18.35
C VAL A 71 -8.00 2.33 17.68
N ASN A 72 -8.96 3.26 17.63
CA ASN A 72 -10.25 3.01 16.98
C ASN A 72 -10.06 2.76 15.48
N VAL A 73 -10.95 1.97 14.88
CA VAL A 73 -11.05 1.84 13.42
C VAL A 73 -11.26 3.23 12.81
N GLY A 74 -10.56 3.52 11.71
CA GLY A 74 -10.67 4.80 11.01
C GLY A 74 -9.76 5.91 11.55
N THR A 75 -8.93 5.63 12.57
CA THR A 75 -7.90 6.59 13.01
C THR A 75 -6.89 6.77 11.88
N ALA A 76 -6.52 8.02 11.56
CA ALA A 76 -5.55 8.31 10.52
C ALA A 76 -4.20 7.65 10.83
N LEU A 77 -3.67 6.93 9.84
CA LEU A 77 -2.33 6.35 9.85
C LEU A 77 -1.37 7.29 9.12
N HIS A 78 -0.26 7.62 9.78
CA HIS A 78 0.78 8.49 9.25
C HIS A 78 2.04 7.69 8.90
N ALA A 79 2.77 8.11 7.86
CA ALA A 79 4.05 7.54 7.49
C ALA A 79 5.10 7.80 8.59
N PRO A 80 5.68 6.76 9.23
CA PRO A 80 6.64 6.95 10.30
C PRO A 80 7.94 7.63 9.87
N THR A 81 8.28 7.57 8.58
CA THR A 81 9.49 8.14 7.97
C THR A 81 9.26 8.30 6.46
N SER A 82 10.12 9.07 5.79
CA SER A 82 10.09 9.18 4.33
C SER A 82 10.58 7.88 3.66
N GLY A 83 9.95 7.50 2.56
CA GLY A 83 10.28 6.26 1.87
C GLY A 83 9.31 5.91 0.75
N THR A 84 9.48 4.72 0.18
CA THR A 84 8.67 4.21 -0.92
C THR A 84 7.77 3.07 -0.47
N ILE A 85 6.49 3.12 -0.83
CA ILE A 85 5.51 2.07 -0.55
C ILE A 85 5.81 0.84 -1.41
N SER A 86 6.13 -0.29 -0.78
CA SER A 86 6.34 -1.59 -1.46
C SER A 86 5.08 -2.46 -1.44
N VAL A 87 4.17 -2.26 -0.47
CA VAL A 87 2.86 -2.93 -0.39
C VAL A 87 1.81 -1.94 0.09
N ALA A 88 0.62 -1.95 -0.51
CA ALA A 88 -0.56 -1.24 0.00
C ALA A 88 -1.85 -1.95 -0.44
N GLY A 89 -2.62 -2.45 0.52
CA GLY A 89 -3.96 -2.98 0.28
C GLY A 89 -4.23 -4.32 0.99
N PRO A 90 -5.32 -5.01 0.60
CA PRO A 90 -5.67 -6.33 1.15
C PRO A 90 -4.61 -7.35 0.77
N ASN A 91 -3.75 -7.68 1.73
CA ASN A 91 -2.69 -8.65 1.61
C ASN A 91 -2.45 -9.20 3.02
N ASP A 92 -2.63 -10.50 3.22
CA ASP A 92 -2.77 -11.09 4.56
C ASP A 92 -1.61 -12.05 4.92
N PRO A 93 -0.33 -11.71 4.65
CA PRO A 93 0.77 -12.55 5.10
C PRO A 93 0.76 -12.57 6.63
N GLY A 94 0.92 -13.74 7.25
CA GLY A 94 0.95 -13.86 8.71
C GLY A 94 -0.29 -13.35 9.46
N GLY A 95 -1.41 -13.04 8.78
CA GLY A 95 -2.63 -12.52 9.40
C GLY A 95 -2.79 -10.99 9.41
N TYR A 96 -2.02 -10.26 8.60
CA TYR A 96 -2.02 -8.79 8.53
C TYR A 96 -3.31 -8.11 8.04
N GLY A 97 -4.14 -8.80 7.27
CA GLY A 97 -5.37 -8.27 6.68
C GLY A 97 -5.12 -7.27 5.56
N THR A 98 -5.43 -6.00 5.81
CA THR A 98 -5.02 -4.90 4.92
C THR A 98 -3.80 -4.26 5.57
N TYR A 99 -2.72 -4.07 4.81
CA TYR A 99 -1.50 -3.48 5.36
C TYR A 99 -0.75 -2.62 4.36
N ILE A 100 0.15 -1.81 4.92
CA ILE A 100 1.13 -1.04 4.18
C ILE A 100 2.53 -1.51 4.57
N GLN A 101 3.38 -1.68 3.57
CA GLN A 101 4.82 -1.81 3.75
C GLN A 101 5.53 -0.61 3.12
N LEU A 102 6.39 0.02 3.91
CA LEU A 102 7.19 1.18 3.52
C LEU A 102 8.67 0.81 3.62
N GLU A 103 9.39 0.98 2.52
CA GLU A 103 10.86 0.91 2.48
C GLU A 103 11.39 2.32 2.72
N ALA A 104 11.96 2.55 3.90
CA ALA A 104 12.47 3.85 4.30
C ALA A 104 13.69 4.23 3.45
N ASP A 105 13.86 5.53 3.19
CA ASP A 105 15.06 6.03 2.49
C ASP A 105 16.35 5.75 3.29
N SER A 106 16.24 5.51 4.59
CA SER A 106 17.32 5.10 5.49
C SER A 106 17.62 3.59 5.50
N GLY A 107 16.79 2.78 4.83
CA GLY A 107 17.02 1.34 4.62
C GLY A 107 16.26 0.39 5.54
N GLU A 108 15.41 0.91 6.43
CA GLU A 108 14.48 0.10 7.22
C GLU A 108 13.23 -0.28 6.43
N GLN A 109 12.66 -1.43 6.78
CA GLN A 109 11.33 -1.83 6.29
C GLN A 109 10.33 -1.71 7.43
N ILE A 110 9.23 -1.01 7.18
CA ILE A 110 8.16 -0.77 8.15
C ILE A 110 6.88 -1.42 7.64
N GLN A 111 6.26 -2.25 8.47
CA GLN A 111 4.98 -2.90 8.15
C GLN A 111 3.90 -2.44 9.14
N MET A 112 2.74 -2.06 8.61
CA MET A 112 1.61 -1.49 9.35
C MET A 112 0.33 -2.25 8.98
N GLY A 113 -0.11 -3.15 9.86
CA GLY A 113 -1.18 -4.11 9.62
C GLY A 113 -2.54 -3.77 10.24
N HIS A 114 -3.51 -4.63 9.94
CA HIS A 114 -4.90 -4.59 10.38
C HIS A 114 -5.67 -3.32 9.95
N LEU A 115 -5.26 -2.69 8.86
CA LEU A 115 -5.84 -1.43 8.39
C LEU A 115 -7.28 -1.62 7.89
N SER A 116 -8.06 -0.54 7.87
CA SER A 116 -9.38 -0.53 7.24
C SER A 116 -9.32 -0.01 5.80
N GLU A 117 -8.35 0.86 5.51
CA GLU A 117 -8.17 1.47 4.20
C GLU A 117 -6.71 1.91 4.00
N THR A 118 -6.27 1.94 2.74
CA THR A 118 -5.00 2.52 2.30
C THR A 118 -5.27 3.68 1.34
N TRP A 119 -4.58 4.81 1.53
CA TRP A 119 -4.71 6.00 0.68
C TRP A 119 -3.53 6.19 -0.28
N VAL A 120 -2.59 5.24 -0.26
CA VAL A 120 -1.38 5.20 -1.09
C VAL A 120 -1.33 3.93 -1.92
N GLY A 121 -0.48 3.93 -2.94
CA GLY A 121 -0.25 2.78 -3.81
C GLY A 121 1.22 2.36 -3.87
N VAL A 122 1.47 1.12 -4.34
CA VAL A 122 2.83 0.61 -4.56
C VAL A 122 3.61 1.51 -5.51
N GLY A 123 4.86 1.80 -5.16
CA GLY A 123 5.77 2.69 -5.89
C GLY A 123 5.59 4.18 -5.57
N GLN A 124 4.60 4.55 -4.76
CA GLN A 124 4.46 5.92 -4.27
C GLN A 124 5.55 6.23 -3.23
N HIS A 125 6.25 7.35 -3.42
CA HIS A 125 7.10 7.93 -2.38
C HIS A 125 6.25 8.83 -1.47
N VAL A 126 6.45 8.72 -0.16
CA VAL A 126 5.75 9.48 0.87
C VAL A 126 6.78 10.16 1.77
N GLU A 127 6.38 11.29 2.34
CA GLU A 127 7.17 11.99 3.33
C GLU A 127 6.73 11.61 4.75
N VAL A 128 7.64 11.73 5.71
CA VAL A 128 7.34 11.59 7.14
C VAL A 128 6.10 12.42 7.53
N GLY A 129 5.13 11.76 8.15
CA GLY A 129 3.87 12.35 8.59
C GLY A 129 2.78 12.49 7.54
N ASP A 130 3.03 12.09 6.28
CA ASP A 130 1.96 11.95 5.30
C ASP A 130 0.89 10.96 5.78
N GLN A 131 -0.37 11.29 5.53
CA GLN A 131 -1.48 10.39 5.77
C GLN A 131 -1.51 9.30 4.70
N ILE A 132 -1.34 8.04 5.12
CA ILE A 132 -1.18 6.91 4.22
C ILE A 132 -2.34 5.90 4.27
N GLY A 133 -3.22 6.02 5.25
CA GLY A 133 -4.38 5.14 5.38
C GLY A 133 -5.11 5.33 6.70
N ALA A 134 -5.89 4.33 7.09
CA ALA A 134 -6.61 4.32 8.34
C ALA A 134 -6.52 2.97 9.06
N THR A 135 -6.38 3.01 10.38
CA THR A 135 -6.33 1.83 11.25
C THR A 135 -7.64 1.04 11.17
N GLY A 136 -7.62 -0.24 11.54
CA GLY A 136 -8.78 -1.10 11.36
C GLY A 136 -8.83 -2.28 12.32
N ASN A 137 -9.39 -3.38 11.80
CA ASN A 137 -9.55 -4.65 12.50
C ASN A 137 -9.61 -5.81 11.48
N THR A 138 -8.85 -5.71 10.39
CA THR A 138 -8.82 -6.72 9.32
C THR A 138 -7.81 -7.82 9.62
N GLY A 139 -7.91 -8.96 8.92
CA GLY A 139 -6.99 -10.09 9.13
C GLY A 139 -7.21 -10.78 10.48
N SER A 140 -6.13 -11.34 11.03
CA SER A 140 -6.11 -12.00 12.33
C SER A 140 -6.02 -10.98 13.47
N SER A 141 -7.13 -10.28 13.74
CA SER A 141 -7.24 -9.29 14.81
C SER A 141 -8.34 -9.63 15.81
N THR A 142 -8.09 -9.42 17.10
CA THR A 142 -9.08 -9.63 18.19
C THR A 142 -9.82 -8.36 18.61
N GLY A 143 -9.39 -7.20 18.12
CA GLY A 143 -10.02 -5.90 18.36
C GLY A 143 -9.27 -4.77 17.65
N PRO A 144 -9.86 -3.56 17.52
CA PRO A 144 -9.24 -2.48 16.77
C PRO A 144 -7.86 -2.07 17.28
N HIS A 145 -6.85 -2.17 16.42
CA HIS A 145 -5.47 -1.78 16.73
C HIS A 145 -4.67 -1.50 15.45
N LEU A 146 -3.48 -0.93 15.62
CA LEU A 146 -2.41 -0.94 14.63
C LEU A 146 -1.36 -1.94 15.09
N HIS A 147 -1.01 -2.89 14.22
CA HIS A 147 0.18 -3.72 14.39
C HIS A 147 1.35 -3.11 13.61
N LEU A 148 2.48 -2.87 14.28
CA LEU A 148 3.67 -2.24 13.71
C LEU A 148 4.88 -3.17 13.84
N ARG A 149 5.49 -3.55 12.71
CA ARG A 149 6.84 -4.17 12.67
C ARG A 149 7.85 -3.24 12.03
N ILE A 150 9.08 -3.27 12.55
CA ILE A 150 10.22 -2.57 11.97
C ILE A 150 11.35 -3.58 11.78
N HIS A 151 11.94 -3.60 10.60
CA HIS A 151 13.14 -4.34 10.29
C HIS A 151 14.30 -3.38 10.01
N SER A 152 15.39 -3.53 10.75
CA SER A 152 16.65 -2.78 10.56
C SER A 152 17.81 -3.78 10.58
N GLY A 153 18.04 -4.45 9.46
CA GLY A 153 18.95 -5.61 9.36
C GLY A 153 18.40 -6.89 10.02
N GLY A 154 17.11 -6.91 10.37
CA GLY A 154 16.39 -7.96 11.09
C GLY A 154 15.25 -7.35 11.91
N ALA A 155 14.33 -8.16 12.43
CA ALA A 155 13.23 -7.67 13.28
C ALA A 155 13.78 -7.02 14.55
N VAL A 156 13.29 -5.81 14.88
CA VAL A 156 13.67 -5.07 16.08
C VAL A 156 12.44 -4.67 16.89
N ASP A 157 12.60 -4.44 18.19
CA ASP A 157 11.55 -3.83 19.02
C ASP A 157 11.28 -2.39 18.54
N PRO A 158 10.08 -2.09 17.99
CA PRO A 158 9.76 -0.77 17.47
C PRO A 158 9.80 0.33 18.55
N MET A 159 9.46 0.01 19.81
CA MET A 159 9.49 0.99 20.89
C MET A 159 10.92 1.44 21.18
N SER A 160 11.84 0.48 21.29
CA SER A 160 13.26 0.75 21.51
C SER A 160 13.89 1.46 20.31
N PHE A 161 13.56 1.02 19.08
CA PHE A 161 14.06 1.62 17.84
C PHE A 161 13.66 3.09 17.71
N LEU A 162 12.35 3.39 17.76
CA LEU A 162 11.82 4.75 17.60
C LEU A 162 12.31 5.69 18.71
N SER A 163 12.46 5.19 19.94
CA SER A 163 13.06 5.96 21.03
C SER A 163 14.53 6.28 20.78
N SER A 164 15.30 5.32 20.23
CA SER A 164 16.75 5.48 20.04
C SER A 164 17.11 6.51 18.96
N ILE A 165 16.26 6.65 17.94
CA ILE A 165 16.44 7.59 16.83
C ILE A 165 15.79 8.95 17.10
N GLY A 166 15.11 9.11 18.24
CA GLY A 166 14.44 10.35 18.62
C GLY A 166 13.19 10.64 17.80
N ALA A 167 12.39 9.61 17.51
CA ALA A 167 11.12 9.78 16.80
C ALA A 167 10.22 10.78 17.54
N CYS A 168 9.63 11.69 16.78
CA CYS A 168 8.83 12.75 17.34
C CYS A 168 7.43 12.28 17.73
N ASP A 169 6.90 12.94 18.76
CA ASP A 169 5.50 12.92 19.12
C ASP A 169 4.87 14.25 18.65
N THR A 170 4.65 14.35 17.33
CA THR A 170 4.15 15.55 16.64
C THR A 170 2.62 15.67 16.64
N GLY A 171 1.95 15.02 17.60
CA GLY A 171 0.48 14.99 17.71
C GLY A 171 -0.09 13.64 18.16
N SER A 172 0.77 12.64 18.32
CA SER A 172 0.46 11.30 18.83
C SER A 172 0.75 11.18 20.31
N SER A 173 0.06 11.97 21.13
CA SER A 173 0.12 11.80 22.57
C SER A 173 -0.20 10.34 22.89
N ILE A 174 0.82 9.58 23.30
CA ILE A 174 0.66 8.28 23.92
C ILE A 174 -0.03 8.55 25.26
N VAL A 175 -1.35 8.67 25.22
CA VAL A 175 -2.16 8.64 26.42
C VAL A 175 -2.19 7.19 26.87
N PRO A 176 -1.90 6.88 28.16
CA PRO A 176 -2.14 5.54 28.67
C PRO A 176 -3.60 5.17 28.40
N ALA A 177 -3.82 3.95 27.90
CA ALA A 177 -5.15 3.46 27.55
C ALA A 177 -6.13 3.72 28.70
N PRO A 178 -7.30 4.33 28.47
CA PRO A 178 -8.39 4.14 29.42
C PRO A 178 -8.65 2.64 29.54
N ALA A 179 -8.84 2.15 30.77
CA ALA A 179 -9.18 0.76 31.03
C ALA A 179 -10.30 0.28 30.07
N PRO A 180 -10.25 -0.97 29.59
CA PRO A 180 -11.18 -1.45 28.56
C PRO A 180 -12.61 -1.16 28.98
N VAL A 181 -13.29 -0.33 28.19
CA VAL A 181 -14.73 -0.14 28.34
C VAL A 181 -15.35 -1.49 27.96
N PRO A 182 -16.17 -2.11 28.83
CA PRO A 182 -16.84 -3.34 28.46
C PRO A 182 -17.63 -3.10 27.17
N ALA A 183 -17.53 -4.04 26.22
CA ALA A 183 -18.32 -4.01 25.00
C ALA A 183 -19.78 -3.71 25.36
N PRO A 184 -20.49 -2.83 24.62
CA PRO A 184 -21.90 -2.64 24.86
C PRO A 184 -22.58 -4.00 24.77
N GLU A 185 -23.22 -4.39 25.87
CA GLU A 185 -24.03 -5.60 25.93
C GLU A 185 -25.08 -5.47 24.82
N VAL A 186 -24.91 -6.28 23.76
CA VAL A 186 -25.84 -6.33 22.64
C VAL A 186 -27.17 -6.77 23.22
N ALA A 187 -28.10 -5.83 23.34
CA ALA A 187 -29.48 -6.15 23.68
C ALA A 187 -29.97 -7.21 22.67
N PRO A 188 -30.66 -8.28 23.09
CA PRO A 188 -31.08 -9.32 22.18
C PRO A 188 -32.05 -8.70 21.17
N GLU A 189 -31.61 -8.63 19.91
CA GLU A 189 -32.48 -8.31 18.80
C GLU A 189 -33.62 -9.33 18.78
N SER A 190 -34.84 -8.83 18.93
CA SER A 190 -36.04 -9.65 18.99
C SER A 190 -36.24 -10.35 17.66
N ALA A 191 -36.28 -11.69 17.71
CA ALA A 191 -36.47 -12.56 16.56
C ALA A 191 -37.66 -12.11 15.68
N PRO A 192 -37.53 -12.11 14.34
CA PRO A 192 -38.70 -11.98 13.47
C PRO A 192 -39.56 -13.26 13.52
N GLU A 193 -40.88 -13.07 13.62
CA GLU A 193 -41.92 -14.11 13.54
C GLU A 193 -41.80 -14.98 12.26
N PRO A 194 -42.22 -16.25 12.31
CA PRO A 194 -42.08 -17.17 11.17
C PRO A 194 -43.12 -16.89 10.08
N ALA A 195 -42.66 -16.84 8.82
CA ALA A 195 -43.53 -16.84 7.64
C ALA A 195 -44.15 -18.23 7.39
N PRO A 196 -45.36 -18.31 6.77
CA PRO A 196 -46.09 -19.56 6.61
C PRO A 196 -45.48 -20.51 5.57
N VAL A 197 -45.57 -21.80 5.86
CA VAL A 197 -45.17 -22.91 5.00
C VAL A 197 -46.07 -23.07 3.76
N PRO A 198 -45.49 -23.31 2.57
CA PRO A 198 -46.16 -24.09 1.54
C PRO A 198 -45.54 -25.48 1.39
N VAL A 199 -46.44 -26.43 1.14
CA VAL A 199 -46.26 -27.88 1.02
C VAL A 199 -45.68 -28.31 -0.34
N VAL A 200 -44.78 -29.29 -0.24
CA VAL A 200 -44.23 -30.29 -1.19
C VAL A 200 -44.90 -30.46 -2.57
N TYR A 201 -44.04 -30.52 -3.61
CA TYR A 201 -44.09 -31.55 -4.65
C TYR A 201 -42.66 -32.03 -4.98
N SER A 202 -42.51 -33.35 -5.07
CA SER A 202 -41.35 -34.12 -5.46
C SER A 202 -41.27 -34.31 -6.97
N GLU A 203 -40.09 -34.18 -7.58
CA GLU A 203 -39.44 -35.25 -8.37
C GLU A 203 -38.06 -34.82 -8.89
N ALA A 204 -37.25 -35.85 -9.13
CA ALA A 204 -35.83 -35.85 -9.45
C ALA A 204 -35.46 -35.19 -10.79
N ALA A 205 -34.27 -34.60 -10.87
CA ALA A 205 -33.34 -34.80 -11.99
C ALA A 205 -32.01 -34.06 -11.75
N GLU A 206 -30.93 -34.84 -11.88
CA GLU A 206 -29.69 -34.45 -12.57
C GLU A 206 -28.90 -33.24 -12.05
N SER A 207 -27.92 -33.57 -11.22
CA SER A 207 -26.71 -32.79 -10.96
C SER A 207 -25.88 -32.55 -12.23
N ALA A 208 -25.63 -31.28 -12.57
CA ALA A 208 -24.58 -30.82 -13.48
C ALA A 208 -24.27 -29.33 -13.16
N PRO A 209 -23.07 -28.80 -13.46
CA PRO A 209 -21.99 -28.72 -12.49
C PRO A 209 -21.66 -27.27 -12.07
N VAL A 210 -20.99 -27.20 -10.92
CA VAL A 210 -20.19 -26.06 -10.47
C VAL A 210 -19.27 -25.60 -11.60
N GLU A 211 -19.38 -24.32 -11.97
CA GLU A 211 -18.48 -23.67 -12.91
C GLU A 211 -17.09 -23.62 -12.25
N SER A 212 -16.25 -24.55 -12.69
CA SER A 212 -14.86 -24.73 -12.31
C SER A 212 -14.07 -23.44 -12.56
N ILE A 213 -13.52 -22.86 -11.50
CA ILE A 213 -12.30 -22.06 -11.63
C ILE A 213 -11.27 -22.99 -12.28
N PRO A 214 -10.64 -22.61 -13.40
CA PRO A 214 -9.65 -23.49 -14.01
C PRO A 214 -8.50 -23.69 -13.03
N GLU A 215 -8.27 -24.94 -12.64
CA GLU A 215 -6.94 -25.45 -12.30
C GLU A 215 -6.02 -25.10 -13.48
N SER A 216 -5.38 -23.94 -13.39
CA SER A 216 -4.32 -23.56 -14.31
C SER A 216 -3.10 -24.40 -13.95
N LYS A 217 -3.06 -25.56 -14.61
CA LYS A 217 -1.90 -26.40 -14.91
C LYS A 217 -0.56 -25.67 -14.76
N ALA A 218 0.31 -26.23 -13.93
CA ALA A 218 1.74 -25.93 -13.87
C ALA A 218 2.38 -25.84 -15.27
N PRO A 219 3.39 -24.98 -15.42
CA PRO A 219 4.77 -25.36 -15.16
C PRO A 219 5.23 -24.62 -13.88
N ALA A 220 5.90 -25.18 -12.88
CA ALA A 220 7.10 -26.00 -12.94
C ALA A 220 8.06 -25.50 -14.02
N SER A 221 8.35 -24.20 -14.02
CA SER A 221 9.63 -23.75 -14.56
C SER A 221 10.64 -23.94 -13.43
N GLY A 222 11.55 -24.91 -13.51
CA GLY A 222 12.68 -24.99 -12.58
C GLY A 222 13.68 -23.83 -12.76
N GLU A 223 13.17 -22.61 -12.86
CA GLU A 223 13.91 -21.36 -12.95
C GLU A 223 14.14 -20.87 -11.53
N GLU A 224 15.41 -20.88 -11.14
CA GLU A 224 15.89 -20.34 -9.89
C GLU A 224 16.13 -18.83 -10.06
N VAL A 225 15.43 -18.01 -9.30
CA VAL A 225 15.73 -16.58 -9.19
C VAL A 225 16.48 -16.33 -7.89
N VAL A 226 17.57 -15.58 -8.02
CA VAL A 226 18.31 -15.06 -6.88
C VAL A 226 17.63 -13.77 -6.45
N VAL A 227 17.12 -13.74 -5.23
CA VAL A 227 16.47 -12.58 -4.62
C VAL A 227 17.43 -11.39 -4.69
N ALA A 228 17.00 -10.34 -5.39
CA ALA A 228 17.69 -9.07 -5.45
C ALA A 228 17.20 -8.13 -4.33
N ALA A 229 17.94 -7.05 -4.10
CA ALA A 229 17.50 -6.01 -3.18
C ALA A 229 16.18 -5.39 -3.69
N GLY A 230 15.13 -5.46 -2.87
CA GLY A 230 13.79 -5.00 -3.21
C GLY A 230 12.84 -6.08 -3.74
N ASP A 231 13.32 -7.31 -3.96
CA ASP A 231 12.45 -8.43 -4.28
C ASP A 231 11.67 -8.87 -3.04
N THR A 232 10.40 -9.24 -3.25
CA THR A 232 9.56 -9.88 -2.23
C THR A 232 9.05 -11.19 -2.79
N LEU A 233 8.76 -12.17 -1.92
CA LEU A 233 8.17 -13.45 -2.37
C LEU A 233 6.86 -13.17 -3.11
N PHE A 234 6.11 -12.18 -2.64
CA PHE A 234 4.88 -11.71 -3.28
C PHE A 234 5.13 -11.05 -4.64
N GLY A 235 6.13 -10.17 -4.78
CA GLY A 235 6.49 -9.52 -6.04
C GLY A 235 6.94 -10.54 -7.09
N LEU A 236 7.81 -11.46 -6.71
CA LEU A 236 8.28 -12.55 -7.57
C LEU A 236 7.13 -13.47 -8.01
N ALA A 237 6.14 -13.72 -7.13
CA ALA A 237 4.94 -14.47 -7.45
C ALA A 237 4.02 -13.70 -8.42
N ALA A 238 3.79 -12.41 -8.15
CA ALA A 238 2.90 -11.56 -8.93
C ALA A 238 3.39 -11.37 -10.38
N GLU A 239 4.70 -11.27 -10.60
CA GLU A 239 5.31 -11.22 -11.94
C GLU A 239 4.96 -12.42 -12.81
N ARG A 240 4.66 -13.56 -12.19
CA ARG A 240 4.38 -14.83 -12.86
C ARG A 240 2.93 -15.27 -12.75
N GLY A 241 2.07 -14.41 -12.21
CA GLY A 241 0.66 -14.72 -11.99
C GLY A 241 0.42 -15.84 -10.97
N LEU A 242 1.40 -16.10 -10.10
CA LEU A 242 1.29 -17.04 -8.99
C LEU A 242 0.79 -16.29 -7.74
N THR A 243 0.14 -17.02 -6.85
CA THR A 243 -0.04 -16.53 -5.47
C THR A 243 1.25 -16.72 -4.70
N TRP A 244 1.51 -15.86 -3.71
CA TRP A 244 2.67 -16.04 -2.82
C TRP A 244 2.65 -17.41 -2.13
N GLN A 245 1.47 -17.97 -1.86
CA GLN A 245 1.32 -19.28 -1.23
C GLN A 245 1.70 -20.42 -2.17
N GLN A 246 1.33 -20.32 -3.46
CA GLN A 246 1.82 -21.28 -4.47
C GLN A 246 3.33 -21.21 -4.60
N LEU A 247 3.92 -20.01 -4.53
CA LEU A 247 5.36 -19.83 -4.58
C LEU A 247 6.04 -20.33 -3.30
N TRP A 248 5.42 -20.16 -2.13
CA TRP A 248 5.96 -20.63 -0.87
C TRP A 248 5.89 -22.17 -0.74
N ASP A 249 4.80 -22.79 -1.19
CA ASP A 249 4.61 -24.25 -1.17
C ASP A 249 5.70 -24.99 -1.98
N ILE A 250 6.23 -24.35 -3.03
CA ILE A 250 7.34 -24.90 -3.85
C ILE A 250 8.73 -24.51 -3.32
N ASN A 251 8.81 -23.69 -2.27
CA ASN A 251 10.04 -23.25 -1.62
C ASN A 251 10.07 -23.59 -0.12
N PRO A 252 10.09 -24.87 0.26
CA PRO A 252 10.09 -25.29 1.66
C PRO A 252 11.34 -24.84 2.45
N GLN A 253 12.38 -24.38 1.77
CA GLN A 253 13.57 -23.77 2.39
C GLN A 253 13.29 -22.38 2.98
N ILE A 254 12.23 -21.71 2.54
CA ILE A 254 11.80 -20.41 3.04
C ILE A 254 10.94 -20.68 4.28
N ALA A 255 11.56 -20.62 5.45
CA ALA A 255 10.89 -20.93 6.71
C ALA A 255 9.83 -19.88 7.09
N ASP A 256 10.03 -18.65 6.66
CA ASP A 256 9.15 -17.52 6.90
C ASP A 256 8.95 -16.77 5.56
N PRO A 257 7.73 -16.76 4.99
CA PRO A 257 7.45 -16.10 3.72
C PRO A 257 7.64 -14.57 3.77
N ASP A 258 7.69 -13.98 4.97
CA ASP A 258 7.98 -12.57 5.20
C ASP A 258 9.49 -12.27 5.26
N GLN A 259 10.33 -13.32 5.27
CA GLN A 259 11.79 -13.20 5.39
C GLN A 259 12.49 -13.89 4.21
N ILE A 260 12.61 -13.15 3.11
CA ILE A 260 13.57 -13.49 2.04
C ILE A 260 14.70 -12.47 2.02
N PHE A 261 15.92 -12.95 1.82
CA PHE A 261 17.13 -12.15 1.86
C PHE A 261 17.78 -12.07 0.48
N VAL A 262 18.49 -10.96 0.22
CA VAL A 262 19.27 -10.82 -1.00
C VAL A 262 20.28 -11.96 -1.12
N GLY A 263 20.22 -12.70 -2.22
CA GLY A 263 21.04 -13.89 -2.46
C GLY A 263 20.32 -15.22 -2.20
N ASP A 264 19.12 -15.21 -1.61
CA ASP A 264 18.30 -16.40 -1.48
C ASP A 264 17.86 -16.90 -2.86
N VAL A 265 17.71 -18.23 -2.99
CA VAL A 265 17.24 -18.84 -4.23
C VAL A 265 15.78 -19.23 -4.06
N VAL A 266 14.94 -18.67 -4.93
CA VAL A 266 13.50 -18.91 -5.01
C VAL A 266 13.22 -19.68 -6.29
N ASN A 267 12.60 -20.86 -6.15
CA ASN A 267 12.09 -21.67 -7.26
C ASN A 267 10.74 -21.10 -7.70
N LEU A 268 10.52 -20.93 -9.00
CA LEU A 268 9.33 -20.26 -9.55
C LEU A 268 8.39 -21.18 -10.34
#